data_AF-A0A6L4ZPH8-F1
#
_entry.id   AF-A0A6L4ZPH8-F1
#
_cell.length_a   1.000
_cell.length_b   1.000
_cell.length_c   1.000
_cell.angle_alpha   90.00
_cell.angle_beta   90.00
_cell.angle_gamma   90.00
#
_symmetry.space_group_name_H-M   'P 1'
#
loop_
_entity.id
_entity.type
_entity.pdbx_description
1 polymer ?
#
loop_
_entity_poly.entity_id
_entity_poly.type
_entity_poly.pdbx_seq_one_letter_code
_entity_poly.pdbx_strand_id
1 'polypeptide(L)'
;MNTDKPLELEASLLGSYLIGTQPSLFAIGLYLEAMQRNSITLTNDEGKLLEFILNNPWSIGMVDGALALLKPQSAIRRKLFIMLAILEACPEYCKLFFPTNTSIFFLVYLFYVGCRAVFKSVLGVIIVKLICR
;
A
#
# COMPACT_ATOMS: atom_id res chain seq x y z
N MET A 1 -2.83 -25.89 5.11
CA MET A 1 -3.55 -25.60 3.86
C MET A 1 -3.27 -24.14 3.49
N ASN A 2 -2.24 -23.91 2.66
CA ASN A 2 -1.89 -22.67 1.92
C ASN A 2 -2.26 -21.29 2.53
N THR A 3 -1.85 -20.96 3.75
CA THR A 3 -1.93 -19.58 4.27
C THR A 3 -0.83 -18.65 3.74
N ASP A 4 0.23 -19.20 3.13
CA ASP A 4 1.41 -18.41 2.75
C ASP A 4 1.28 -17.75 1.36
N LYS A 5 0.64 -18.44 0.40
CA LYS A 5 0.39 -17.90 -0.95
C LYS A 5 -0.37 -16.56 -0.99
N PRO A 6 -1.44 -16.34 -0.21
CA PRO A 6 -2.11 -15.04 -0.22
C PRO A 6 -1.24 -13.92 0.37
N LEU A 7 -0.40 -14.23 1.36
CA LEU A 7 0.49 -13.26 2.00
C LEU A 7 1.70 -12.90 1.12
N GLU A 8 2.23 -13.84 0.34
CA GLU A 8 3.28 -13.57 -0.65
C GLU A 8 2.79 -12.63 -1.76
N LEU A 9 1.58 -12.89 -2.28
CA LEU A 9 0.93 -12.02 -3.27
C LEU A 9 0.68 -10.63 -2.69
N GLU A 10 0.21 -10.56 -1.44
CA GLU A 10 0.03 -9.31 -0.71
C GLU A 10 1.35 -8.55 -0.59
N ALA A 11 2.44 -9.20 -0.14
CA ALA A 11 3.76 -8.59 -0.01
C ALA A 11 4.29 -8.06 -1.34
N SER A 12 4.16 -8.83 -2.41
CA SER A 12 4.55 -8.45 -3.77
C SER A 12 3.75 -7.24 -4.26
N LEU A 13 2.43 -7.24 -4.07
CA LEU A 13 1.55 -6.15 -4.49
C LEU A 13 1.82 -4.87 -3.71
N LEU A 14 1.87 -4.94 -2.37
CA LEU A 14 2.15 -3.79 -1.51
C LEU A 14 3.53 -3.22 -1.79
N GLY A 15 4.54 -4.09 -1.92
CA GLY A 15 5.90 -3.65 -2.24
C GLY A 15 5.97 -2.97 -3.59
N SER A 16 5.43 -3.59 -4.64
CA SER A 16 5.46 -3.00 -5.98
C SER A 16 4.66 -1.72 -6.13
N TYR A 17 3.61 -1.55 -5.35
CA TYR A 17 2.92 -0.28 -5.24
C TYR A 17 3.81 0.84 -4.66
N LEU A 18 4.64 0.52 -3.66
CA LEU A 18 5.50 1.50 -2.97
C LEU A 18 6.76 1.88 -3.77
N ILE A 19 7.45 0.90 -4.36
CA ILE A 19 8.72 1.14 -5.07
C ILE A 19 8.58 1.18 -6.59
N GLY A 20 7.41 0.84 -7.13
CA GLY A 20 7.13 0.81 -8.58
C GLY A 20 7.69 -0.42 -9.31
N THR A 21 8.39 -1.32 -8.61
CA THR A 21 9.01 -2.55 -9.14
C THR A 21 8.76 -3.73 -8.20
N GLN A 22 9.03 -4.96 -8.64
CA GLN A 22 8.85 -6.13 -7.77
C GLN A 22 9.85 -6.10 -6.59
N PRO A 23 9.40 -6.26 -5.33
CA PRO A 23 10.29 -6.33 -4.17
C PRO A 23 11.08 -7.65 -4.16
N SER A 24 12.26 -7.63 -3.55
CA SER A 24 13.11 -8.81 -3.42
C SER A 24 12.51 -9.86 -2.49
N LEU A 25 12.89 -11.12 -2.69
CA LEU A 25 12.46 -12.24 -1.84
C LEU A 25 12.81 -12.02 -0.37
N PHE A 26 13.90 -11.29 -0.09
CA PHE A 26 14.28 -10.92 1.26
C PHE A 26 13.25 -9.99 1.91
N ALA A 27 12.81 -8.93 1.21
CA ALA A 27 11.80 -8.01 1.72
C ALA A 27 10.43 -8.71 1.88
N ILE A 28 10.06 -9.61 0.96
CA ILE A 28 8.86 -10.44 1.08
C ILE A 28 8.95 -11.33 2.33
N GLY A 29 10.10 -11.97 2.57
CA GLY A 29 10.32 -12.80 3.75
C GLY A 29 10.16 -12.03 5.06
N LEU A 30 10.73 -10.82 5.14
CA LEU A 30 10.56 -9.93 6.30
C LEU A 30 9.09 -9.54 6.53
N TYR A 31 8.33 -9.34 5.45
CA TYR A 31 6.91 -9.03 5.54
C TYR A 31 6.12 -10.22 6.09
N LEU A 32 6.37 -11.42 5.59
CA LEU A 32 5.73 -12.65 6.09
C LEU A 32 6.03 -12.84 7.58
N GLU A 33 7.28 -12.68 7.99
CA GLU A 33 7.67 -12.77 9.41
C GLU A 33 6.96 -11.71 10.26
N ALA A 34 6.88 -10.46 9.77
CA ALA A 34 6.18 -9.39 10.45
C ALA A 34 4.68 -9.67 10.60
N MET A 35 4.03 -10.26 9.59
CA MET A 35 2.61 -10.65 9.65
C MET A 35 2.36 -11.84 10.57
N GLN A 36 3.31 -12.77 10.69
CA GLN A 36 3.22 -13.89 11.63
C GLN A 36 3.35 -13.40 13.08
N ARG A 37 4.24 -12.43 13.33
CA ARG A 37 4.45 -11.86 14.68
C ARG A 37 3.37 -10.87 15.09
N ASN A 38 2.86 -10.09 14.14
CA ASN A 38 1.80 -9.11 14.37
C ASN A 38 0.50 -9.64 13.78
N SER A 39 -0.35 -10.25 14.61
CA SER A 39 -1.67 -10.73 14.20
C SER A 39 -2.60 -9.55 13.88
N ILE A 40 -2.51 -9.03 12.65
CA ILE A 40 -3.40 -8.00 12.13
C ILE A 40 -4.73 -8.64 11.77
N THR A 41 -5.70 -8.52 12.66
CA THR A 41 -7.08 -8.93 12.38
C THR A 41 -7.74 -7.94 11.44
N LEU A 42 -8.26 -8.45 10.32
CA LEU A 42 -9.09 -7.71 9.38
C LEU A 42 -10.55 -7.88 9.78
N THR A 43 -11.33 -6.81 9.67
CA THR A 43 -12.80 -6.95 9.71
C THR A 43 -13.30 -7.63 8.42
N ASN A 44 -14.53 -8.19 8.42
CA ASN A 44 -15.10 -8.82 7.23
C ASN A 44 -15.11 -7.89 6.00
N ASP A 45 -15.36 -6.60 6.20
CA ASP A 45 -15.37 -5.60 5.14
C ASP A 45 -13.96 -5.31 4.61
N GLU A 46 -12.96 -5.27 5.49
CA GLU A 46 -11.56 -5.11 5.10
C GLU A 46 -11.02 -6.36 4.40
N GLY A 47 -11.50 -7.56 4.75
CA GLY A 47 -11.18 -8.79 4.04
C GLY A 47 -11.64 -8.76 2.59
N LYS A 48 -12.89 -8.37 2.33
CA LYS A 48 -13.42 -8.17 0.97
C LYS A 48 -12.65 -7.11 0.20
N LEU A 49 -12.30 -6.01 0.86
CA LEU A 49 -11.54 -4.93 0.26
C LEU A 49 -10.11 -5.36 -0.09
N LEU A 50 -9.47 -6.15 0.76
CA LEU A 50 -8.15 -6.71 0.49
C LEU A 50 -8.20 -7.70 -0.68
N GLU A 51 -9.19 -8.59 -0.72
CA GLU A 51 -9.39 -9.51 -1.85
C GLU A 51 -9.62 -8.74 -3.16
N PHE A 52 -10.41 -7.66 -3.13
CA PHE A 52 -10.58 -6.78 -4.28
C PHE A 52 -9.26 -6.15 -4.74
N ILE A 53 -8.42 -5.68 -3.81
CA ILE A 53 -7.09 -5.13 -4.12
C ILE A 53 -6.19 -6.21 -4.75
N LEU A 54 -6.15 -7.41 -4.17
CA LEU A 54 -5.34 -8.53 -4.68
C LEU A 54 -5.75 -8.93 -6.11
N ASN A 55 -7.05 -8.92 -6.40
CA ASN A 55 -7.56 -9.19 -7.75
C ASN A 55 -7.41 -8.01 -8.71
N ASN A 56 -7.31 -6.78 -8.20
CA ASN A 56 -7.22 -5.55 -8.99
C ASN A 56 -6.06 -4.66 -8.50
N PRO A 57 -4.80 -4.98 -8.82
CA PRO A 57 -3.64 -4.25 -8.30
C PRO A 57 -3.64 -2.75 -8.61
N TRP A 58 -4.25 -2.34 -9.72
CA TRP A 58 -4.39 -0.93 -10.11
C TRP A 58 -5.25 -0.10 -9.14
N SER A 59 -6.06 -0.76 -8.30
CA SER A 59 -6.99 -0.12 -7.38
C SER A 59 -6.34 0.36 -6.07
N ILE A 60 -5.18 -0.21 -5.69
CA ILE A 60 -4.57 0.03 -4.38
C ILE A 60 -4.36 1.52 -4.09
N GLY A 61 -3.87 2.30 -5.05
CA GLY A 61 -3.62 3.72 -4.85
C GLY A 61 -4.89 4.56 -4.68
N MET A 62 -6.04 4.10 -5.20
CA MET A 62 -7.34 4.72 -4.93
C MET A 62 -7.85 4.31 -3.55
N VAL A 63 -7.70 3.04 -3.20
CA VAL A 63 -8.16 2.50 -1.91
C VAL A 63 -7.36 3.08 -0.75
N ASP A 64 -6.03 3.19 -0.84
CA ASP A 64 -5.21 3.80 0.22
C ASP A 64 -5.60 5.26 0.46
N GLY A 65 -5.74 6.06 -0.60
CA GLY A 65 -6.21 7.45 -0.49
C GLY A 65 -7.59 7.57 0.16
N ALA A 66 -8.51 6.67 -0.19
CA ALA A 66 -9.84 6.62 0.43
C ALA A 66 -9.80 6.18 1.90
N LEU A 67 -9.00 5.17 2.23
CA LEU A 67 -8.82 4.71 3.60
C LEU A 67 -8.15 5.78 4.46
N ALA A 68 -7.22 6.56 3.90
CA ALA A 68 -6.59 7.67 4.61
C ALA A 68 -7.62 8.72 5.08
N LEU A 69 -8.68 8.94 4.31
CA LEU A 69 -9.76 9.88 4.65
C LEU A 69 -10.86 9.25 5.52
N LEU A 70 -11.30 8.04 5.19
CA LEU A 70 -12.47 7.41 5.83
C LEU A 70 -12.13 6.60 7.08
N LYS A 71 -11.03 5.84 7.05
CA LYS A 71 -10.62 4.91 8.11
C LYS A 71 -9.09 4.94 8.25
N PRO A 72 -8.52 6.04 8.79
CA PRO A 72 -7.07 6.24 8.80
C PRO A 72 -6.31 5.14 9.56
N GLN A 73 -6.95 4.46 10.52
CA GLN A 73 -6.40 3.37 11.31
C GLN A 73 -6.77 1.96 10.76
N SER A 74 -7.10 1.83 9.48
CA SER A 74 -7.47 0.53 8.90
C SER A 74 -6.33 -0.48 8.95
N ALA A 75 -6.69 -1.75 9.08
CA ALA A 75 -5.73 -2.85 9.14
C ALA A 75 -4.93 -2.99 7.83
N ILE A 76 -5.53 -2.66 6.69
CA ILE A 76 -4.88 -2.63 5.36
C ILE A 76 -3.79 -1.55 5.32
N ARG A 77 -4.05 -0.34 5.84
CA ARG A 77 -3.03 0.71 5.90
C ARG A 77 -1.90 0.34 6.85
N ARG A 78 -2.20 -0.31 7.97
CA ARG A 78 -1.18 -0.83 8.89
C ARG A 78 -0.26 -1.84 8.20
N LYS A 79 -0.81 -2.76 7.40
CA LYS A 79 -0.05 -3.69 6.55
C LYS A 79 0.84 -2.96 5.54
N LEU A 80 0.30 -1.95 4.85
CA LEU A 80 1.05 -1.10 3.92
C LEU A 80 2.22 -0.36 4.61
N PHE A 81 2.00 0.19 5.81
CA PHE A 81 3.06 0.87 6.58
C PHE A 81 4.15 -0.07 7.07
N ILE A 82 3.81 -1.32 7.41
CA ILE A 82 4.82 -2.33 7.74
C ILE A 82 5.69 -2.62 6.52
N MET A 83 5.08 -2.80 5.34
CA MET A 83 5.85 -3.00 4.10
C MET A 83 6.72 -1.78 3.78
N LEU A 84 6.21 -0.57 3.97
CA LEU A 84 6.98 0.67 3.82
C LEU A 84 8.20 0.70 4.74
N ALA A 85 8.02 0.41 6.03
CA ALA A 85 9.11 0.40 7.00
C ALA A 85 10.19 -0.66 6.66
N ILE A 86 9.78 -1.83 6.17
CA ILE A 86 10.70 -2.87 5.71
C ILE A 86 11.52 -2.37 4.53
N LEU A 87 10.87 -1.80 3.52
CA LEU A 87 11.54 -1.29 2.33
C LEU A 87 12.49 -0.12 2.66
N GLU A 88 12.07 0.79 3.54
CA GLU A 88 12.89 1.91 3.98
C GLU A 88 14.14 1.46 4.75
N ALA A 89 14.04 0.40 5.57
CA ALA A 89 15.15 -0.18 6.30
C ALA A 89 16.08 -1.08 5.45
N CYS A 90 15.62 -1.53 4.28
CA CYS A 90 16.40 -2.38 3.38
C CYS A 90 17.44 -1.55 2.60
N PRO A 91 18.74 -1.90 2.66
CA PRO A 91 19.81 -1.16 1.95
C PRO A 91 19.61 -1.08 0.43
N GLU A 92 18.91 -2.07 -0.15
CA GLU A 92 18.58 -2.12 -1.57
C GLU A 92 17.64 -0.98 -2.00
N TYR A 93 16.71 -0.57 -1.13
CA TYR A 93 15.64 0.39 -1.44
C TYR A 93 15.75 1.72 -0.69
N CYS A 94 16.56 1.81 0.37
CA CYS A 94 16.66 3.01 1.21
C CYS A 94 16.95 4.29 0.40
N LYS A 95 17.72 4.19 -0.69
CA LYS A 95 18.01 5.32 -1.58
C LYS A 95 16.77 5.90 -2.29
N LEU A 96 15.73 5.09 -2.50
CA LEU A 96 14.46 5.54 -3.08
C LEU A 96 13.69 6.45 -2.13
N PHE A 97 13.94 6.35 -0.82
CA PHE A 97 13.28 7.12 0.23
C PHE A 97 14.08 8.35 0.68
N PHE A 98 15.31 8.52 0.18
CA PHE A 98 16.10 9.69 0.50
C PHE A 98 15.60 10.96 -0.19
N PRO A 99 15.66 12.11 0.49
CA PRO A 99 15.33 13.38 -0.11
C PRO A 99 16.26 13.65 -1.30
N THR A 100 15.67 13.98 -2.44
CA THR A 100 16.41 14.38 -3.64
C THR A 100 16.44 15.90 -3.74
N ASN A 101 17.52 16.46 -4.27
CA ASN A 101 17.60 17.90 -4.54
C ASN A 101 16.59 18.26 -5.63
N THR A 102 15.55 19.00 -5.25
CA THR A 102 14.47 19.41 -6.14
C THR A 102 14.57 20.90 -6.45
N SER A 103 14.36 21.25 -7.71
CA SER A 103 14.32 22.65 -8.18
C SER A 103 12.97 23.29 -7.83
N ILE A 104 12.90 24.62 -7.80
CA ILE A 104 11.63 25.36 -7.57
C ILE A 104 10.53 24.96 -8.57
N PHE A 105 10.90 24.55 -9.80
CA PHE A 105 9.98 24.06 -10.83
C PHE A 105 9.33 22.71 -10.47
N PHE A 106 9.89 21.98 -9.52
CA PHE A 106 9.30 20.75 -8.98
C PHE A 106 7.96 21.03 -8.28
N LEU A 107 7.71 22.26 -7.79
CA LEU A 107 6.42 22.63 -7.20
C LEU A 107 5.24 22.43 -8.16
N VAL A 108 5.43 22.71 -9.47
CA VAL A 108 4.37 22.52 -10.47
C VAL A 108 4.07 21.03 -10.66
N TYR A 109 5.12 20.20 -10.70
CA TYR A 109 4.97 18.75 -10.77
C TYR A 109 4.28 18.20 -9.51
N LEU A 110 4.70 18.67 -8.33
CA LEU A 110 4.09 18.29 -7.05
C LEU A 110 2.61 18.65 -7.00
N PHE A 111 2.25 19.85 -7.49
CA PHE A 111 0.86 20.28 -7.58
C PHE A 111 0.04 19.36 -8.50
N TYR A 112 0.56 19.04 -9.68
CA TYR A 112 -0.09 18.09 -10.61
C TYR A 112 -0.28 16.70 -10.00
N VAL A 113 0.75 16.17 -9.34
CA VAL A 113 0.67 14.87 -8.64
C VAL A 113 -0.36 14.93 -7.51
N GLY A 114 -0.38 16.03 -6.75
CA GLY A 114 -1.36 16.28 -5.68
C GLY A 114 -2.80 16.30 -6.19
N CYS A 115 -3.08 17.08 -7.24
CA CYS A 115 -4.41 17.11 -7.88
C CYS A 115 -4.85 15.72 -8.36
N ARG A 116 -3.94 14.96 -8.97
CA ARG A 116 -4.21 13.58 -9.40
C ARG A 116 -4.51 12.65 -8.23
N ALA A 117 -3.81 12.83 -7.10
CA ALA A 117 -4.04 12.05 -5.88
C ALA A 117 -5.41 12.34 -5.26
N VAL A 118 -5.84 13.61 -5.24
CA VAL A 118 -7.19 14.01 -4.79
C VAL A 118 -8.26 13.33 -5.63
N PHE A 119 -8.14 13.39 -6.96
CA PHE A 119 -9.10 12.75 -7.87
C PHE A 119 -9.18 11.23 -7.64
N LYS A 120 -8.03 10.55 -7.53
CA LYS A 120 -7.97 9.11 -7.20
C LYS A 120 -8.60 8.78 -5.85
N SER A 121 -8.40 9.64 -4.84
CA SER A 121 -8.98 9.43 -3.51
C SER A 121 -10.51 9.52 -3.53
N VAL A 122 -11.06 10.47 -4.29
CA VAL A 122 -12.52 10.60 -4.48
C VAL A 122 -13.11 9.35 -5.13
N LEU A 123 -12.47 8.82 -6.18
CA LEU A 123 -12.89 7.57 -6.81
C LEU A 123 -12.81 6.38 -5.84
N GLY A 124 -11.74 6.31 -5.04
CA GLY A 124 -11.57 5.29 -4.02
C GLY A 124 -12.67 5.32 -2.95
N VAL A 125 -13.13 6.51 -2.54
CA VAL A 125 -14.24 6.64 -1.57
C VAL A 125 -15.52 5.98 -2.11
N ILE A 126 -15.78 6.11 -3.42
CA ILE A 126 -16.92 5.45 -4.06
C ILE A 126 -16.76 3.93 -4.01
N ILE A 127 -15.57 3.41 -4.35
CA ILE A 127 -15.26 1.98 -4.32
C ILE A 127 -15.42 1.41 -2.91
N VAL A 128 -14.82 2.05 -1.90
CA VAL A 128 -14.89 1.60 -0.50
C VAL A 128 -16.35 1.58 -0.02
N LYS A 129 -17.14 2.61 -0.36
CA LYS A 129 -18.57 2.64 0.00
C LYS A 129 -19.40 1.57 -0.71
N LEU A 130 -19.03 1.15 -1.91
CA LEU A 130 -19.75 0.08 -2.63
C LEU A 130 -19.41 -1.31 -2.08
N ILE A 131 -18.16 -1.53 -1.65
CA ILE A 131 -17.68 -2.83 -1.17
C ILE A 131 -17.99 -3.05 0.33
N CYS A 132 -17.90 -2.00 1.14
CA CYS A 132 -18.13 -2.05 2.60
C CYS A 132 -19.57 -1.66 3.01
N ARG A 133 -20.55 -1.76 2.10
CA ARG A 133 -21.98 -1.57 2.40
C ARG A 133 -22.65 -2.91 2.64
#